data_AF-A0A0D2ZZY0-F1
#
_entry.id   AF-A0A0D2ZZY0-F1
#
_cell.length_a   1.000
_cell.length_b   1.000
_cell.length_c   1.000
_cell.angle_alpha   90.00
_cell.angle_beta   90.00
_cell.angle_gamma   90.00
#
_symmetry.space_group_name_H-M   'P 1'
#
loop_
_entity.id
_entity.type
_entity.pdbx_description
1 polymer ?
#
loop_
_entity_poly.entity_id
_entity_poly.type
_entity_poly.pdbx_seq_one_letter_code
_entity_poly.pdbx_strand_id
1 'polypeptide(L)'
;MAMNTCTCGQFDKDKYPCVHAVAAATFMTEKAGKELHLSEYCSKYYLVEQWALAYHRTIYPVPHMSDWVIPEEIRAKKVLPPEFEVKKGKPQQTRKLSAVEARGRGKRGRGSGRG
;
A
#
# COMPACT_ATOMS: atom_id res chain seq x y z
N MET A 1 -5.29 -29.28 5.71
CA MET A 1 -5.07 -27.91 6.23
C MET A 1 -5.42 -26.94 5.13
N ALA A 2 -6.36 -26.03 5.33
CA ALA A 2 -6.66 -24.99 4.34
C ALA A 2 -5.42 -24.10 4.19
N MET A 3 -4.95 -23.90 2.96
CA MET A 3 -3.82 -23.01 2.70
C MET A 3 -4.34 -21.57 2.80
N ASN A 4 -3.87 -20.81 3.79
CA ASN A 4 -4.16 -19.38 3.98
C ASN A 4 -3.41 -18.53 2.94
N THR A 5 -3.51 -18.91 1.68
CA THR A 5 -2.72 -18.35 0.58
C THR A 5 -3.65 -17.65 -0.40
N CYS A 6 -3.30 -16.41 -0.73
CA CYS A 6 -3.94 -15.65 -1.81
C CYS A 6 -2.96 -15.54 -2.98
N THR A 7 -3.42 -15.77 -4.20
CA THR A 7 -2.62 -15.57 -5.44
C THR A 7 -2.17 -14.12 -5.62
N CYS A 8 -2.76 -13.17 -4.90
CA CYS A 8 -2.32 -11.78 -4.86
C CYS A 8 -0.97 -11.57 -4.15
N GLY A 9 -0.47 -12.53 -3.37
CA GLY A 9 0.84 -12.48 -2.72
C GLY A 9 1.01 -11.40 -1.64
N GLN A 10 -0.07 -10.72 -1.23
CA GLN A 10 0.01 -9.66 -0.22
C GLN A 10 0.53 -10.18 1.11
N PHE A 11 0.09 -11.38 1.50
CA PHE A 11 0.52 -11.99 2.75
C PHE A 11 2.03 -12.26 2.75
N ASP A 12 2.61 -12.61 1.61
CA ASP A 12 4.05 -12.81 1.49
C ASP A 12 4.83 -11.50 1.64
N LYS A 13 4.24 -10.36 1.23
CA LYS A 13 4.86 -9.04 1.34
C LYS A 13 4.71 -8.46 2.73
N ASP A 14 3.47 -8.32 3.18
CA ASP A 14 3.16 -7.53 4.37
C ASP A 14 2.83 -8.38 5.59
N LYS A 15 2.70 -9.71 5.43
CA LYS A 15 2.45 -10.65 6.54
C LYS A 15 1.11 -10.46 7.27
N TYR A 16 0.15 -9.78 6.65
CA TYR A 16 -1.24 -9.64 7.10
C TYR A 16 -2.22 -10.02 5.97
N PRO A 17 -3.48 -10.39 6.27
CA PRO A 17 -4.41 -10.88 5.26
C PRO A 17 -4.79 -9.78 4.26
N CYS A 18 -4.84 -10.14 2.98
CA CYS A 18 -5.37 -9.24 1.95
C CYS A 18 -6.90 -9.14 2.00
N VAL A 19 -7.46 -8.17 1.29
CA VAL A 19 -8.90 -8.02 1.05
C VAL A 19 -9.58 -9.34 0.62
N HIS A 20 -8.95 -10.14 -0.24
CA HIS A 20 -9.51 -11.43 -0.67
C HIS A 20 -9.56 -12.45 0.48
N ALA A 21 -8.50 -12.52 1.29
CA ALA A 21 -8.44 -13.41 2.44
C ALA A 21 -9.44 -13.00 3.52
N VAL A 22 -9.59 -11.69 3.76
CA VAL A 22 -10.61 -11.15 4.67
C VAL A 22 -12.01 -11.54 4.19
N ALA A 23 -12.34 -11.28 2.92
CA ALA A 23 -13.65 -11.63 2.37
C ALA A 23 -13.94 -13.13 2.45
N ALA A 24 -12.96 -13.98 2.13
CA ALA A 24 -13.09 -15.43 2.24
C ALA A 24 -13.28 -15.87 3.71
N ALA A 25 -12.51 -15.31 4.64
CA ALA A 25 -12.63 -15.61 6.06
C ALA A 25 -14.02 -15.21 6.59
N THR A 26 -14.48 -13.98 6.31
CA THR A 26 -15.82 -13.51 6.67
C THR A 26 -16.91 -14.43 6.16
N PHE A 27 -16.85 -14.80 4.88
CA PHE A 27 -17.85 -15.69 4.29
C PHE A 27 -17.89 -17.07 4.95
N MET A 28 -16.72 -17.63 5.31
CA MET A 28 -16.65 -18.92 5.98
C MET A 28 -17.13 -18.87 7.43
N THR A 29 -16.80 -17.79 8.17
CA THR A 29 -17.19 -17.63 9.57
C THR A 29 -18.67 -17.32 9.73
N GLU A 30 -19.24 -16.49 8.83
CA GLU A 30 -20.68 -16.22 8.80
C GLU A 30 -21.48 -17.52 8.60
N LYS A 31 -21.05 -18.37 7.65
CA LYS A 31 -21.67 -19.69 7.43
C LYS A 31 -21.56 -20.63 8.62
N ALA A 32 -20.47 -20.53 9.37
CA ALA A 32 -20.22 -21.36 10.54
C ALA A 32 -20.90 -20.81 11.81
N GLY A 33 -21.54 -19.64 11.77
CA GLY A 33 -22.12 -18.97 12.94
C GLY A 33 -21.07 -18.60 13.99
N LYS A 34 -19.83 -18.36 13.57
CA LYS A 34 -18.70 -18.05 14.46
C LYS A 34 -18.29 -16.59 14.29
N GLU A 35 -17.77 -16.01 15.36
CA GLU A 35 -17.13 -14.71 15.31
C GLU A 35 -15.81 -14.80 14.54
N LEU A 36 -15.55 -13.81 13.68
CA LEU A 36 -14.31 -13.71 12.92
C LEU A 36 -13.27 -12.92 13.72
N HIS A 37 -12.17 -13.58 14.07
CA HIS A 37 -11.02 -12.92 14.67
C HIS A 37 -9.89 -12.77 13.65
N LEU A 38 -9.85 -11.62 12.96
CA LEU A 38 -8.92 -11.35 11.86
C LEU A 38 -7.43 -11.42 12.26
N SER A 39 -7.13 -11.15 13.52
CA SER A 39 -5.76 -11.20 14.05
C SER A 39 -5.16 -12.62 14.00
N GLU A 40 -5.98 -13.68 14.01
CA GLU A 40 -5.53 -15.07 13.84
C GLU A 40 -4.95 -15.35 12.46
N TYR A 41 -5.31 -14.51 11.48
CA TYR A 41 -4.79 -14.59 10.11
C TYR A 41 -3.57 -13.69 9.89
N CYS A 42 -3.18 -12.88 10.87
CA CYS A 42 -1.97 -12.07 10.82
C CYS A 42 -0.75 -12.89 11.25
N SER A 43 0.42 -12.58 10.69
CA SER A 43 1.68 -13.15 11.15
C SER A 43 2.00 -12.73 12.58
N LYS A 44 2.72 -13.60 13.29
CA LYS A 44 3.29 -13.33 14.62
C LYS A 44 4.18 -12.08 14.64
N TYR A 45 4.67 -11.63 13.48
CA TYR A 45 5.42 -10.38 13.32
C TYR A 45 4.72 -9.18 13.96
N TYR A 46 3.38 -9.15 13.95
CA TYR A 46 2.58 -8.05 14.50
C TYR A 46 2.15 -8.26 15.96
N LEU A 47 2.64 -9.31 16.63
CA LEU A 47 2.36 -9.49 18.05
C LEU A 47 3.16 -8.49 18.89
N VAL A 48 2.52 -7.96 19.93
CA VAL A 48 3.15 -7.03 20.88
C VAL A 48 4.41 -7.64 21.48
N GLU A 49 4.40 -8.93 21.81
CA GLU A 49 5.56 -9.67 22.32
C GLU A 49 6.73 -9.65 21.32
N GLN A 50 6.45 -9.91 20.05
CA GLN A 50 7.48 -9.92 19.00
C GLN A 50 8.05 -8.52 18.76
N TRP A 51 7.19 -7.50 18.82
CA TRP A 51 7.59 -6.11 18.70
C TRP A 51 8.46 -5.68 19.89
N ALA A 52 8.06 -6.03 21.12
CA ALA A 52 8.85 -5.78 22.33
C ALA A 52 10.23 -6.47 22.25
N LEU A 53 10.30 -7.69 21.73
CA LEU A 53 11.57 -8.39 21.49
C LEU A 53 12.42 -7.67 20.42
N ALA A 54 11.83 -7.22 19.32
CA ALA A 54 12.56 -6.51 18.27
C ALA A 54 13.23 -5.22 18.79
N TYR A 55 12.56 -4.52 19.71
CA TYR A 55 13.03 -3.27 20.32
C TYR A 55 13.58 -3.45 21.75
N HIS A 56 13.86 -4.68 22.18
CA HIS A 56 14.31 -4.93 23.56
C HIS A 56 15.70 -4.33 23.84
N ARG A 57 16.50 -4.10 22.79
CA ARG A 57 17.85 -3.55 22.89
C ARG A 57 17.78 -2.02 22.90
N THR A 58 18.79 -1.41 23.51
CA THR A 58 18.95 0.04 23.53
C THR A 58 18.96 0.59 22.11
N ILE A 59 18.00 1.48 21.81
CA ILE A 59 17.98 2.26 20.58
C ILE A 59 18.85 3.48 20.83
N TYR A 60 20.01 3.55 20.18
CA TYR A 60 20.86 4.73 20.27
C TYR A 60 20.23 5.87 19.48
N PRO A 61 20.13 7.09 20.06
CA PRO A 61 19.69 8.24 19.31
C PRO A 61 20.68 8.53 18.18
N VAL A 62 20.17 8.96 17.03
CA VAL A 62 21.02 9.47 15.96
C VAL A 62 21.62 10.79 16.45
N PRO A 63 22.96 10.94 16.48
CA PRO A 63 23.60 12.16 16.95
C PRO A 63 23.32 13.33 16.01
N HIS A 64 23.60 14.56 16.45
CA HIS A 64 23.42 15.74 15.59
C HIS A 64 24.36 15.66 14.38
N MET A 65 23.95 16.24 13.24
CA MET A 65 24.74 16.17 12.00
C MET A 65 26.16 16.74 12.16
N SER A 66 26.35 17.69 13.08
CA SER A 66 27.67 18.26 13.40
C SER A 66 28.63 17.25 14.02
N ASP A 67 28.12 16.21 14.66
CA ASP A 67 28.93 15.17 15.32
C ASP A 67 29.27 14.02 14.37
N TRP A 68 28.74 14.04 13.14
CA TRP A 68 28.93 12.96 12.18
C TRP A 68 30.33 13.02 11.57
N VAL A 69 31.09 11.94 11.76
CA VAL A 69 32.36 11.74 11.03
C VAL A 69 32.02 11.13 9.67
N ILE A 70 31.93 11.98 8.64
CA ILE A 70 31.67 11.57 7.26
C ILE A 70 33.00 11.45 6.50
N PRO A 71 33.44 10.26 6.06
CA PRO A 71 34.63 10.07 5.24
C PRO A 71 34.57 10.89 3.94
N GLU A 72 35.73 11.34 3.47
CA GLU A 72 35.82 12.20 2.28
C GLU A 72 35.24 11.53 1.03
N GLU A 73 35.41 10.22 0.89
CA GLU A 73 34.84 9.42 -0.20
C GLU A 73 33.31 9.51 -0.28
N ILE A 74 32.63 9.57 0.88
CA ILE A 74 31.17 9.72 0.95
C ILE A 74 30.79 11.18 0.71
N ARG A 75 31.54 12.12 1.29
CA ARG A 75 31.33 13.56 1.10
C ARG A 75 31.47 13.97 -0.37
N ALA A 76 32.39 13.35 -1.09
CA ALA A 76 32.63 13.58 -2.52
C ALA A 76 31.58 12.92 -3.43
N LYS A 77 30.81 11.94 -2.95
CA LYS A 77 29.75 11.29 -3.73
C LYS A 77 28.59 12.26 -3.96
N LYS A 78 28.44 12.70 -5.21
CA LYS A 78 27.25 13.40 -5.68
C LYS A 78 26.22 12.37 -6.15
N VAL A 79 25.12 12.24 -5.42
CA VAL A 79 23.96 11.44 -5.86
C VAL A 79 23.15 12.30 -6.82
N LEU A 80 23.28 12.03 -8.12
CA LEU A 80 22.46 12.65 -9.14
C LEU A 80 21.08 11.96 -9.18
N PRO A 81 20.00 12.68 -9.50
CA PRO A 81 18.73 12.04 -9.81
C PRO A 81 18.93 11.07 -10.99
N PRO A 82 18.13 9.99 -11.06
CA PRO A 82 18.16 9.12 -12.22
C PRO A 82 17.86 9.95 -13.48
N GLU A 83 18.61 9.69 -14.54
CA GLU A 83 18.32 10.24 -15.86
C GLU A 83 16.89 9.83 -16.25
N PHE A 84 16.00 10.81 -16.43
CA PHE A 84 14.63 10.54 -16.83
C PHE A 84 14.30 11.35 -18.08
N GLU A 85 13.83 10.65 -19.11
CA GLU A 85 13.30 11.30 -20.30
C GLU A 85 11.86 11.77 -20.01
N VAL A 86 11.62 13.08 -20.15
CA VAL A 86 10.25 13.62 -20.14
C VAL A 86 9.55 13.12 -21.40
N LYS A 87 8.80 12.01 -21.28
CA LYS A 87 7.95 11.55 -22.38
C LYS A 87 6.91 12.64 -22.68
N LYS A 88 6.88 13.11 -23.93
CA LYS A 88 5.85 14.04 -24.41
C LYS A 88 4.50 13.37 -24.16
N GLY A 89 3.70 13.93 -23.26
CA GLY A 89 2.39 13.39 -22.93
C GLY A 89 1.52 13.27 -24.19
N LYS A 90 0.49 12.41 -24.14
CA LYS A 90 -0.48 12.31 -25.22
C LYS A 90 -1.06 13.71 -25.52
N PRO A 91 -1.13 14.14 -26.80
CA PRO A 91 -1.78 15.39 -27.15
C PRO A 91 -3.17 15.46 -26.54
N GLN A 92 -3.46 16.56 -25.84
CA GLN A 92 -4.73 16.76 -25.19
C GLN A 92 -5.82 16.86 -26.27
N GLN A 93 -6.66 15.84 -26.39
CA GLN A 93 -7.72 15.83 -27.42
C GLN A 93 -8.94 16.67 -27.06
N THR A 94 -9.17 16.92 -25.77
CA THR A 94 -10.31 17.70 -25.29
C THR A 94 -9.84 18.83 -24.40
N ARG A 95 -10.37 20.04 -24.61
CA ARG A 95 -10.11 21.19 -23.74
C ARG A 95 -10.42 20.86 -22.28
N LYS A 96 -9.53 21.26 -21.36
CA LYS A 96 -9.83 21.26 -19.92
C LYS A 96 -10.68 22.48 -19.65
N LEU A 97 -11.91 22.25 -19.21
CA LEU A 97 -12.81 23.31 -18.77
C LEU A 97 -12.25 23.92 -17.48
N SER A 98 -12.35 25.24 -17.37
CA SER A 98 -12.02 25.96 -16.13
C SER A 98 -13.05 25.69 -15.04
N ALA A 99 -12.73 25.96 -13.78
CA ALA A 99 -13.64 25.70 -12.65
C ALA A 99 -15.00 26.44 -12.78
N VAL A 100 -15.03 27.56 -13.50
CA VAL A 100 -16.26 28.34 -13.75
C VAL A 100 -17.11 27.77 -14.89
N GLU A 101 -16.52 26.92 -15.75
CA GLU A 101 -17.21 26.27 -16.84
C GLU A 101 -17.83 24.96 -16.34
N ALA A 102 -19.02 25.08 -15.74
CA ALA A 102 -19.79 23.92 -15.31
C ALA A 102 -20.11 22.99 -16.50
N ARG A 103 -19.93 21.68 -16.31
CA ARG A 103 -20.41 20.67 -17.27
C ARG A 103 -21.93 20.74 -17.31
N GLY A 104 -22.49 21.23 -18.42
CA GLY A 104 -23.92 21.11 -18.68
C GLY A 104 -24.35 19.65 -18.45
N ARG A 105 -25.43 19.48 -17.69
CA ARG A 105 -25.99 18.17 -17.30
C ARG A 105 -26.39 17.42 -18.58
N GLY A 106 -25.49 16.58 -19.11
CA GLY A 106 -25.81 15.70 -20.22
C GLY A 106 -27.03 14.86 -19.87
N LYS A 107 -28.03 14.83 -20.76
CA LYS A 107 -29.21 13.99 -20.60
C LYS A 107 -28.74 12.54 -20.42
N ARG A 108 -29.05 11.96 -19.26
CA ARG A 108 -28.94 10.50 -19.04
C ARG A 108 -29.90 9.83 -20.02
N GLY A 109 -29.38 9.34 -21.14
CA GLY A 109 -30.11 8.40 -21.99
C GLY A 109 -30.34 7.13 -21.17
N ARG A 110 -31.59 6.81 -20.87
CA ARG A 110 -31.98 5.49 -20.37
C ARG A 110 -31.80 4.51 -21.53
N GLY A 111 -30.68 3.79 -21.54
CA GLY A 111 -30.47 2.63 -22.39
C GLY A 111 -30.94 1.38 -21.67
N SER A 112 -32.19 0.98 -21.93
CA SER A 112 -32.67 -0.39 -21.74
C SER A 112 -32.17 -1.24 -22.90
N GLY A 113 -31.52 -2.37 -22.63
CA GLY A 113 -31.14 -3.33 -23.68
C GLY A 113 -30.56 -4.61 -23.10
N ARG A 114 -31.39 -5.63 -22.98
CA ARG A 114 -30.98 -7.03 -22.78
C ARG A 114 -30.29 -7.53 -24.06
N GLY A 115 -29.24 -8.32 -23.88
CA GLY A 115 -28.57 -9.11 -24.90
C GLY A 115 -27.67 -10.10 -24.19
#